data_AF-A0A4V5THE3-F1
#
_entry.id   AF-A0A4V5THE3-F1
#
_cell.length_a   1.000
_cell.length_b   1.000
_cell.length_c   1.000
_cell.angle_alpha   90.00
_cell.angle_beta   90.00
_cell.angle_gamma   90.00
#
_symmetry.space_group_name_H-M   'P 1'
#
loop_
_entity.id
_entity.type
_entity.pdbx_description
1 polymer ?
#
loop_
_entity_poly.entity_id
_entity_poly.type
_entity_poly.pdbx_seq_one_letter_code
_entity_poly.pdbx_strand_id
1 'polypeptide(L)'
;MKNRSKSYVRHQRGRIIRKKWAILKNVMLLESEYMPVRGTLSKGKIHCSCRMCRYEQYHSIPKAKHKAKLKAMKQEIDDYVCFLFTYFPYISFQLL
;
A
#
# COMPACT_ATOMS: atom_id res chain seq x y z
N MET A 1 -8.14 10.83 -11.72
CA MET A 1 -8.33 9.39 -12.09
C MET A 1 -9.14 9.34 -13.39
N LYS A 2 -8.47 9.27 -14.55
CA LYS A 2 -9.15 9.14 -15.85
C LYS A 2 -9.88 7.79 -15.92
N ASN A 3 -11.10 7.77 -16.48
CA ASN A 3 -11.90 6.59 -16.84
C ASN A 3 -12.64 5.80 -15.73
N ARG A 4 -12.87 6.35 -14.53
CA ARG A 4 -13.76 5.68 -13.55
C ARG A 4 -15.13 6.33 -13.52
N SER A 5 -16.18 5.51 -13.67
CA SER A 5 -17.56 5.97 -13.60
C SER A 5 -17.94 6.49 -12.20
N LYS A 6 -18.92 7.40 -12.13
CA LYS A 6 -19.48 7.87 -10.85
C LYS A 6 -20.05 6.71 -10.02
N SER A 7 -20.64 5.70 -10.68
CA SER A 7 -21.15 4.49 -10.00
C SER A 7 -20.04 3.70 -9.31
N TYR A 8 -18.90 3.52 -9.97
CA TYR A 8 -17.74 2.87 -9.36
C TYR A 8 -17.27 3.61 -8.11
N VAL A 9 -17.16 4.94 -8.17
CA VAL A 9 -16.72 5.76 -7.03
C VAL A 9 -17.69 5.64 -5.84
N ARG A 10 -19.01 5.70 -6.11
CA ARG A 10 -20.05 5.50 -5.07
C ARG A 10 -19.95 4.10 -4.45
N HIS A 11 -19.76 3.07 -5.26
CA HIS A 11 -19.59 1.70 -4.79
C HIS A 11 -18.36 1.57 -3.88
N GLN A 12 -17.21 2.09 -4.28
CA GLN A 12 -15.98 2.05 -3.47
C GLN A 12 -16.14 2.81 -2.15
N ARG A 13 -16.77 4.00 -2.18
CA ARG A 13 -17.09 4.75 -0.97
C ARG A 13 -17.99 3.93 -0.04
N GLY A 14 -19.02 3.27 -0.57
CA GLY A 14 -19.92 2.40 0.19
C GLY A 14 -19.21 1.19 0.80
N ARG A 15 -18.24 0.59 0.09
CA ARG A 15 -17.40 -0.50 0.63
C ARG A 15 -16.56 -0.02 1.83
N ILE A 16 -15.92 1.14 1.70
CA ILE A 16 -15.10 1.72 2.77
C ILE A 16 -15.95 2.02 4.01
N ILE A 17 -17.12 2.65 3.82
CA ILE A 17 -18.06 2.95 4.92
C ILE A 17 -18.48 1.66 5.63
N ARG A 18 -18.90 0.62 4.88
CA ARG A 18 -19.32 -0.67 5.47
C ARG A 18 -18.21 -1.32 6.29
N LYS A 19 -16.99 -1.35 5.77
CA LYS A 19 -15.83 -1.90 6.50
C LYS A 19 -15.60 -1.15 7.81
N LYS A 20 -15.63 0.19 7.78
CA LYS A 20 -15.44 1.02 8.97
C LYS A 20 -16.55 0.84 10.00
N TRP A 21 -17.79 0.74 9.55
CA TRP A 21 -18.93 0.46 10.40
C TRP A 21 -18.79 -0.88 11.13
N ALA A 22 -18.39 -1.94 10.42
CA ALA A 22 -18.17 -3.25 11.01
C ALA A 22 -17.05 -3.25 12.06
N ILE A 23 -15.97 -2.48 11.86
CA ILE A 23 -14.90 -2.34 12.85
C ILE A 23 -15.42 -1.67 14.12
N LEU A 24 -16.11 -0.53 13.99
CA LEU A 24 -16.64 0.20 15.15
C LEU A 24 -17.61 -0.68 15.95
N LYS A 25 -18.54 -1.36 15.26
CA LYS A 25 -19.56 -2.19 15.93
C LYS A 25 -18.99 -3.48 16.51
N ASN A 26 -18.21 -4.23 15.74
CA ASN A 26 -17.86 -5.62 16.10
C ASN A 26 -16.49 -5.74 16.78
N VAL A 27 -15.59 -4.78 16.57
CA VAL A 27 -14.22 -4.84 17.12
C VAL A 27 -14.07 -3.85 18.28
N MET A 28 -14.59 -2.63 18.13
CA MET A 28 -14.57 -1.63 19.20
C MET A 28 -15.80 -1.71 20.11
N LEU A 29 -16.77 -2.57 19.77
CA LEU A 29 -18.00 -2.79 20.54
C LEU A 29 -18.75 -1.49 20.85
N LEU A 30 -18.71 -0.55 19.91
CA LEU A 30 -19.36 0.74 20.08
C LEU A 30 -20.88 0.58 19.98
N GLU A 31 -21.60 1.09 20.97
CA GLU A 31 -23.06 1.08 20.96
C GLU A 31 -23.62 1.99 19.86
N SER A 32 -24.87 1.73 19.46
CA SER A 32 -25.51 2.46 18.37
C SER A 32 -25.63 3.96 18.63
N GLU A 33 -25.81 4.37 19.89
CA GLU A 33 -25.95 5.78 20.29
C GLU A 33 -24.65 6.57 20.07
N TYR A 34 -23.51 5.94 20.28
CA TYR A 34 -22.19 6.55 20.07
C TYR A 34 -21.66 6.37 18.64
N MET A 35 -22.45 5.77 17.75
CA MET A 35 -22.04 5.49 16.39
C MET A 35 -22.08 6.76 15.53
N PRO A 36 -21.02 7.09 14.79
CA PRO A 36 -21.00 8.27 13.95
C PRO A 36 -21.98 8.16 12.77
N VAL A 37 -22.49 9.30 12.30
CA VAL A 37 -23.34 9.36 11.09
C VAL A 37 -22.64 8.65 9.93
N ARG A 38 -23.31 7.65 9.33
CA ARG A 38 -22.72 6.74 8.33
C ARG A 38 -21.93 7.43 7.20
N GLY A 39 -22.35 8.61 6.77
CA GLY A 39 -21.67 9.41 5.74
C GLY A 39 -20.28 9.91 6.12
N THR A 40 -20.01 10.19 7.41
CA THR A 40 -18.74 10.74 7.91
C THR A 40 -17.60 9.73 7.81
N LEU A 41 -17.93 8.43 7.89
CA LEU A 41 -16.99 7.32 7.72
C LEU A 41 -16.35 7.28 6.32
N SER A 42 -16.86 8.02 5.34
CA SER A 42 -16.19 8.13 4.04
C SER A 42 -14.85 8.86 4.09
N LYS A 43 -14.68 9.81 5.01
CA LYS A 43 -13.50 10.68 5.09
C LYS A 43 -12.59 10.35 6.28
N GLY A 44 -13.14 10.02 7.45
CA GLY A 44 -12.37 9.80 8.68
C GLY A 44 -11.52 8.52 8.67
N LYS A 45 -10.27 8.57 9.12
CA LYS A 45 -9.46 7.37 9.38
C LYS A 45 -9.90 6.76 10.70
N ILE A 46 -10.05 5.43 10.75
CA ILE A 46 -10.16 4.72 12.03
C ILE A 46 -8.74 4.52 12.53
N HIS A 47 -8.38 5.16 13.63
CA HIS A 47 -7.10 4.98 14.31
C HIS A 47 -7.20 3.74 15.20
N CYS A 48 -7.00 2.56 14.62
CA CYS A 48 -7.00 1.30 15.34
C CYS A 48 -5.63 0.62 15.21
N SER A 49 -5.03 0.30 16.34
CA SER A 49 -3.72 -0.37 16.42
C SER A 49 -3.83 -1.90 16.51
N CYS A 50 -5.03 -2.48 16.36
CA CYS A 50 -5.23 -3.92 16.49
C CYS A 50 -4.49 -4.70 15.39
N ARG A 51 -4.19 -5.98 15.68
CA ARG A 51 -3.46 -6.88 14.77
C ARG A 51 -4.11 -7.00 13.39
N MET A 52 -5.44 -6.98 13.31
CA MET A 52 -6.20 -7.01 12.06
C MET A 52 -6.05 -5.72 11.24
N CYS A 53 -6.06 -4.56 11.89
CA CYS A 53 -5.88 -3.26 11.22
C CYS A 53 -4.42 -3.03 10.80
N ARG A 54 -3.46 -3.54 11.58
CA ARG A 54 -2.02 -3.52 11.27
C ARG A 54 -1.53 -4.77 10.54
N TYR A 55 -2.44 -5.57 9.94
CA TYR A 55 -2.11 -6.88 9.36
C TYR A 55 -0.91 -6.85 8.41
N GLU A 56 -0.90 -5.89 7.47
CA GLU A 56 0.22 -5.73 6.52
C GLU A 56 1.56 -5.43 7.22
N GLN A 57 1.53 -4.65 8.30
CA GLN A 57 2.73 -4.30 9.07
C GLN A 57 3.18 -5.48 9.95
N TYR A 58 2.23 -6.19 10.55
CA TYR A 58 2.50 -7.32 11.43
C TYR A 58 3.06 -8.53 10.67
N HIS A 59 2.53 -8.78 9.47
CA HIS A 59 2.98 -9.85 8.59
C HIS A 59 4.03 -9.41 7.56
N SER A 60 4.57 -8.20 7.70
CA SER A 60 5.61 -7.64 6.82
C SER A 60 5.30 -7.80 5.32
N ILE A 61 4.03 -7.63 4.95
CA ILE A 61 3.57 -7.89 3.58
C ILE A 61 4.16 -6.81 2.65
N PRO A 62 4.93 -7.20 1.63
CA PRO A 62 5.62 -6.24 0.77
C PRO A 62 4.61 -5.44 -0.05
N LYS A 63 4.58 -4.12 0.16
CA LYS A 63 3.70 -3.22 -0.60
C LYS A 63 4.20 -3.10 -2.03
N ALA A 64 3.26 -2.99 -2.98
CA ALA A 64 3.56 -2.82 -4.40
C ALA A 64 4.54 -1.66 -4.68
N LYS A 65 4.45 -0.56 -3.92
CA LYS A 65 5.40 0.57 -4.00
C LYS A 65 6.83 0.15 -3.70
N HIS A 66 7.05 -0.67 -2.67
CA HIS A 66 8.39 -1.16 -2.32
C HIS A 66 8.92 -2.09 -3.40
N LYS A 67 8.07 -2.97 -3.94
CA LYS A 67 8.44 -3.86 -5.06
C LYS A 67 8.84 -3.07 -6.31
N ALA A 68 8.07 -2.04 -6.66
CA ALA A 68 8.39 -1.18 -7.80
C ALA A 68 9.71 -0.42 -7.60
N LYS A 69 9.95 0.12 -6.39
CA LYS A 69 11.21 0.81 -6.06
C LYS A 69 12.42 -0.12 -6.13
N LEU A 70 12.30 -1.33 -5.56
CA LEU A 70 13.36 -2.34 -5.63
C LEU A 70 13.68 -2.72 -7.08
N LYS A 71 12.67 -2.83 -7.95
CA LYS A 71 12.89 -3.11 -9.37
C LYS A 71 13.65 -1.99 -10.08
N ALA A 72 13.26 -0.73 -9.84
CA ALA A 72 13.94 0.43 -10.41
C ALA A 72 15.41 0.51 -9.95
N MET A 73 15.66 0.34 -8.65
CA MET A 73 17.03 0.31 -8.11
C MET A 73 17.87 -0.82 -8.72
N LYS A 74 17.26 -1.99 -8.97
CA LYS A 74 17.97 -3.10 -9.61
C LYS A 74 18.35 -2.77 -11.06
N GLN A 75 17.44 -2.13 -11.81
CA GLN A 75 17.74 -1.67 -13.17
C GLN A 75 18.87 -0.64 -13.19
N GLU A 76 18.88 0.32 -12.25
CA GLU A 76 19.98 1.28 -12.15
C GLU A 76 21.34 0.58 -11.95
N ILE A 77 21.41 -0.42 -11.06
CA ILE A 77 22.63 -1.21 -10.85
C ILE A 77 23.02 -1.97 -12.11
N ASP A 78 22.07 -2.66 -12.74
CA ASP A 78 22.32 -3.43 -13.96
C ASP A 78 22.83 -2.53 -15.11
N ASP A 79 22.28 -1.32 -15.24
CA ASP A 79 22.72 -0.32 -16.22
C ASP A 79 24.14 0.18 -15.92
N TYR A 80 24.48 0.46 -14.66
CA TYR A 80 25.85 0.82 -14.26
C TYR A 80 26.86 -0.31 -14.52
N VAL A 81 26.49 -1.54 -14.20
CA VAL A 81 27.34 -2.72 -14.42
C VAL A 81 27.57 -2.93 -15.91
N CYS A 82 26.52 -2.87 -16.73
CA CYS A 82 26.62 -2.93 -18.19
C CYS A 82 27.50 -1.80 -18.75
N PHE A 83 27.38 -0.58 -18.23
CA PHE A 83 28.22 0.54 -18.62
C PHE A 83 29.70 0.28 -18.33
N LEU A 84 30.03 -0.23 -17.15
CA LEU A 84 31.41 -0.55 -16.77
C LEU A 84 32.01 -1.64 -17.66
N PHE A 85 31.26 -2.70 -17.97
CA PHE A 85 31.73 -3.78 -18.85
C PHE A 85 31.88 -3.36 -20.32
N THR A 86 31.14 -2.35 -20.79
CA THR A 86 31.20 -1.86 -22.17
C THR A 86 32.29 -0.81 -22.39
N TYR A 87 32.54 0.07 -21.41
CA TYR A 87 33.50 1.17 -21.52
C TYR A 87 34.86 0.89 -20.87
N PHE A 88 34.96 -0.07 -19.95
CA PHE A 88 36.23 -0.50 -19.33
C PHE A 88 36.39 -2.03 -19.43
N PRO A 89 36.58 -2.59 -20.64
CA PRO A 89 36.70 -4.04 -20.81
C PRO A 89 37.97 -4.64 -20.21
N TYR A 90 38.93 -3.82 -19.74
CA TYR A 90 40.26 -4.26 -19.28
C TYR A 90 40.42 -4.36 -17.76
N ILE A 91 39.43 -4.03 -16.93
CA ILE A 91 39.56 -4.10 -15.46
C ILE A 91 39.26 -5.51 -14.91
N SER A 92 38.73 -6.42 -15.73
CA SER A 92 38.34 -7.78 -15.32
C SER A 92 39.49 -8.80 -15.27
N PHE A 93 40.74 -8.45 -15.61
CA PHE A 93 41.83 -9.42 -15.67
C PHE A 93 42.88 -9.34 -14.54
N GLN A 94 42.71 -8.47 -13.53
CA GLN A 94 43.76 -8.23 -12.51
C GLN A 94 43.37 -8.59 -11.07
N LEU A 95 42.24 -9.28 -10.86
CA LEU A 95 41.76 -9.73 -9.54
C LEU A 95 41.38 -11.22 -9.52
N LEU A 96 42.16 -12.06 -10.22
CA LEU A 96 42.23 -13.51 -10.02
C LEU A 96 43.64 -13.88 -9.56
#